data_AF-A0A9D4E8S8-F1
#
_entry.id   AF-A0A9D4E8S8-F1
#
_cell.length_a   1.000
_cell.length_b   1.000
_cell.length_c   1.000
_cell.angle_alpha   90.00
_cell.angle_beta   90.00
_cell.angle_gamma   90.00
#
_symmetry.space_group_name_H-M   'P 1'
#
loop_
_entity.id
_entity.type
_entity.pdbx_description
1 polymer ?
#
loop_
_entity_poly.entity_id
_entity_poly.type
_entity_poly.pdbx_seq_one_letter_code
_entity_poly.pdbx_strand_id
1 'polypeptide(L)' 'MKNQGSDQISQDCFHEDPITENQRLKSLLLCMRCKSNDANVLFLPCAHHRMCTDCARGISKCPVCQQTIQTSVQTVLT' A
#
# COMPACT_ATOMS: atom_id res chain seq x y z
N MET A 1 38.96 -27.50 25.77
CA MET A 1 38.04 -26.36 25.97
C MET A 1 37.87 -25.68 24.61
N LYS A 2 36.62 -25.61 24.10
CA LYS A 2 36.00 -24.59 23.21
C LYS A 2 36.78 -24.13 21.95
N ASN A 3 36.24 -24.02 20.75
CA ASN A 3 34.91 -24.28 20.21
C ASN A 3 34.99 -24.27 18.67
N GLN A 4 33.92 -24.76 18.06
CA GLN A 4 33.59 -24.79 16.63
C GLN A 4 33.76 -23.45 15.89
N GLY A 5 34.14 -23.54 14.62
CA GLY A 5 34.16 -22.44 13.65
C GLY A 5 33.62 -22.92 12.30
N SER A 6 32.31 -22.97 12.18
CA SER A 6 31.62 -23.16 10.92
C SER A 6 30.27 -22.48 11.06
N ASP A 7 30.15 -21.29 10.51
CA ASP A 7 28.87 -20.72 10.04
C ASP A 7 29.21 -19.63 9.01
N GLN A 8 29.06 -20.00 7.74
CA GLN A 8 29.00 -19.06 6.63
C GLN A 8 27.61 -18.42 6.66
N ILE A 9 27.51 -17.17 7.12
CA ILE A 9 26.29 -16.38 6.96
C ILE A 9 26.59 -15.39 5.83
N SER A 10 26.13 -15.74 4.64
CA SER A 10 26.01 -14.84 3.49
C SER A 10 25.15 -13.66 3.91
N GLN A 11 25.82 -12.58 4.27
CA GLN A 11 25.20 -11.31 4.59
C GLN A 11 24.83 -10.65 3.27
N ASP A 12 23.71 -11.08 2.69
CA ASP A 12 23.03 -10.33 1.63
C ASP A 12 22.65 -8.98 2.25
N CYS A 13 23.46 -7.97 1.95
CA CYS A 13 23.21 -6.60 2.31
C CYS A 13 22.00 -6.13 1.51
N PHE A 14 20.82 -6.15 2.13
CA PHE A 14 19.70 -5.34 1.71
C PHE A 14 20.12 -3.87 1.86
N HIS A 15 20.82 -3.36 0.85
CA HIS A 15 20.97 -1.94 0.62
C HIS A 15 19.58 -1.43 0.26
N GLU A 16 18.79 -1.07 1.28
CA GLU A 16 17.59 -0.26 1.09
C GLU A 16 18.10 1.09 0.58
N ASP A 17 18.06 1.28 -0.74
CA ASP A 17 18.30 2.59 -1.34
C ASP A 17 17.35 3.59 -0.67
N PRO A 18 17.86 4.73 -0.20
CA PRO A 18 17.00 5.72 0.46
C PRO A 18 15.93 6.19 -0.53
N ILE A 19 14.68 5.84 -0.25
CA ILE A 19 13.51 6.32 -0.98
C ILE A 19 13.51 7.83 -0.85
N THR A 20 13.60 8.52 -1.98
CA THR A 20 13.50 9.98 -1.99
C THR A 20 12.13 10.40 -1.48
N GLU A 21 12.05 11.56 -0.82
CA GLU A 21 10.75 12.09 -0.35
C GLU A 21 9.73 12.18 -1.50
N ASN A 22 10.17 12.51 -2.72
CA ASN A 22 9.32 12.52 -3.90
C ASN A 22 8.75 11.13 -4.25
N GLN A 23 9.54 10.07 -4.15
CA GLN A 23 9.03 8.71 -4.33
C GLN A 23 8.05 8.33 -3.22
N ARG A 24 8.34 8.72 -1.97
CA ARG A 24 7.42 8.49 -0.84
C ARG A 24 6.08 9.18 -1.07
N LEU A 25 6.08 10.46 -1.47
CA LEU A 25 4.86 11.21 -1.77
C LEU A 25 4.07 10.59 -2.92
N LYS A 26 4.75 10.18 -4.01
CA LYS A 26 4.10 9.47 -5.12
C LYS A 26 3.47 8.15 -4.69
N SER A 27 4.13 7.40 -3.80
CA SER A 27 3.58 6.12 -3.30
C SER A 27 2.26 6.27 -2.53
N LEU A 28 1.96 7.48 -2.00
CA LEU A 28 0.70 7.75 -1.32
C LEU A 28 -0.49 7.85 -2.27
N LEU A 29 -0.23 8.09 -3.57
CA LEU A 29 -1.24 8.11 -4.62
C LEU A 29 -1.59 6.69 -5.13
N LEU A 30 -0.73 5.70 -4.88
CA LEU A 30 -0.98 4.32 -5.29
C LEU A 30 -2.03 3.63 -4.41
N CYS A 31 -2.80 2.74 -5.01
CA CYS A 31 -3.72 1.86 -4.31
C CYS A 31 -2.99 1.13 -3.18
N MET A 32 -3.51 1.25 -1.96
CA MET A 32 -2.86 0.67 -0.79
C MET A 32 -2.81 -0.86 -0.80
N ARG A 33 -3.67 -1.51 -1.61
CA ARG A 33 -3.75 -2.97 -1.71
C ARG A 33 -2.80 -3.55 -2.76
N CYS A 34 -2.90 -3.13 -4.02
CA CYS A 34 -2.07 -3.69 -5.08
C CYS A 34 -0.72 -2.97 -5.25
N LYS A 35 -0.60 -1.71 -4.82
CA LYS A 35 0.60 -0.89 -5.02
C LYS A 35 1.04 -0.75 -6.49
N SER A 36 0.13 -1.02 -7.44
CA SER A 36 0.40 -0.98 -8.89
C SER A 36 -0.40 0.11 -9.60
N ASN A 37 -1.70 0.20 -9.31
CA ASN A 37 -2.60 1.19 -9.91
C ASN A 37 -2.78 2.38 -8.97
N ASP A 38 -3.08 3.55 -9.50
CA ASP A 38 -3.45 4.72 -8.70
C ASP A 38 -4.72 4.46 -7.89
N ALA A 39 -4.75 4.98 -6.68
CA ALA A 39 -5.96 5.08 -5.90
C ALA A 39 -6.90 6.06 -6.62
N ASN A 40 -8.09 5.58 -6.96
CA ASN A 40 -9.07 6.33 -7.76
C ASN A 40 -10.52 6.04 -7.31
N VAL A 41 -10.72 5.52 -6.09
CA VAL A 41 -12.04 5.23 -5.53
C VAL A 41 -12.21 5.89 -4.17
N LEU A 42 -13.28 6.67 -4.04
CA LEU A 42 -13.73 7.29 -2.81
C LEU A 42 -14.86 6.45 -2.19
N PHE A 43 -14.71 6.05 -0.93
CA PHE A 43 -15.76 5.34 -0.20
C PHE A 43 -16.66 6.31 0.55
N LEU A 44 -17.98 6.24 0.35
CA LEU A 44 -18.95 7.06 1.08
C LEU A 44 -19.66 6.26 2.18
N PRO A 45 -19.91 6.87 3.36
CA PRO A 45 -19.77 8.31 3.65
C PRO A 45 -18.40 8.76 4.20
N CYS A 46 -17.45 7.85 4.43
CA CYS A 46 -16.22 8.17 5.16
C CYS A 46 -15.15 8.97 4.37
N ALA A 47 -15.32 9.10 3.05
CA ALA A 47 -14.44 9.82 2.14
C ALA A 47 -12.97 9.34 2.10
N HIS A 48 -12.68 8.10 2.51
CA HIS A 48 -11.32 7.55 2.36
C HIS A 48 -11.05 7.15 0.91
N HIS A 49 -9.91 7.63 0.38
CA HIS A 49 -9.48 7.46 -1.01
C HIS A 49 -8.12 6.74 -1.06
N ARG A 50 -8.13 5.40 -0.95
CA ARG A 50 -6.88 4.60 -0.87
C ARG A 50 -6.90 3.33 -1.73
N MET A 51 -7.87 3.18 -2.62
CA MET A 51 -8.02 1.98 -3.44
C MET A 51 -8.21 2.31 -4.92
N CYS A 52 -7.72 1.43 -5.81
CA CYS A 52 -8.07 1.46 -7.22
C CYS A 52 -9.42 0.76 -7.45
N THR A 53 -10.04 1.01 -8.61
CA THR A 53 -11.33 0.41 -9.00
C THR A 53 -11.32 -1.11 -8.95
N ASP A 54 -10.23 -1.75 -9.39
CA ASP A 54 -10.13 -3.21 -9.43
C ASP A 54 -10.13 -3.82 -8.03
N CYS A 55 -9.36 -3.21 -7.12
CA CYS A 55 -9.25 -3.69 -5.74
C CYS A 55 -10.46 -3.33 -4.89
N ALA A 56 -11.21 -2.29 -5.25
CA ALA A 56 -12.41 -1.86 -4.53
C ALA A 56 -13.62 -2.79 -4.77
N ARG A 57 -13.60 -3.59 -5.85
CA ARG A 57 -14.66 -4.55 -6.15
C ARG A 57 -14.81 -5.58 -5.02
N GLY A 58 -16.06 -5.80 -4.59
CA GLY A 58 -16.40 -6.81 -3.58
C GLY A 58 -16.12 -6.41 -2.13
N ILE A 59 -15.82 -5.13 -1.85
CA ILE A 59 -15.58 -4.64 -0.49
C ILE A 59 -16.84 -3.94 0.04
N SER A 60 -17.27 -4.33 1.24
CA SER A 60 -18.46 -3.75 1.92
C SER A 60 -18.12 -2.79 3.07
N LYS A 61 -16.86 -2.78 3.54
CA LYS A 61 -16.37 -1.89 4.59
C LYS A 61 -15.08 -1.20 4.17
N CYS A 62 -14.95 0.07 4.49
CA CYS A 62 -13.75 0.85 4.19
C CYS A 62 -12.53 0.17 4.84
N PRO A 63 -11.45 -0.13 4.11
CA PRO A 63 -10.27 -0.77 4.69
C PRO A 63 -9.46 0.16 5.61
N VAL A 64 -9.76 1.46 5.60
CA VAL A 64 -9.06 2.46 6.45
C VAL A 64 -9.76 2.60 7.79
N CYS A 65 -11.08 2.85 7.80
CA CYS A 65 -11.82 3.15 9.03
C CYS A 65 -12.89 2.10 9.39
N GLN A 66 -13.01 1.02 8.62
CA GLN A 66 -13.97 -0.08 8.80
C GLN A 66 -15.45 0.30 8.71
N GLN A 67 -15.77 1.56 8.40
CA GLN A 67 -17.15 2.01 8.18
C GLN A 67 -17.77 1.32 6.96
N THR A 68 -19.04 0.92 7.09
CA THR A 68 -19.82 0.32 5.99
C THR A 68 -19.89 1.28 4.81
N ILE A 69 -19.56 0.76 3.63
CA ILE A 69 -19.60 1.51 2.37
C ILE A 69 -21.04 1.51 1.87
N GLN A 70 -21.61 2.70 1.71
CA GLN A 70 -22.94 2.86 1.10
C GLN A 70 -22.83 2.94 -0.42
N THR A 71 -21.81 3.66 -0.90
CA THR A 71 -21.50 3.76 -2.32
C THR A 71 -20.01 4.09 -2.51
N SER A 72 -19.51 3.84 -3.71
CA SER A 72 -18.14 4.14 -4.11
C SER A 72 -18.16 5.01 -5.37
N VAL A 73 -17.36 6.07 -5.39
CA VAL A 73 -17.23 6.97 -6.53
C VAL A 73 -15.84 6.79 -7.13
N GLN A 74 -15.78 6.49 -8.43
CA GLN A 74 -14.51 6.53 -9.16
C GLN A 74 -14.15 7.99 -9.45
N THR A 75 -12.93 8.37 -9.11
CA THR A 75 -12.37 9.71 -9.35
C THR A 75 -11.39 9.65 -10.51
N VAL A 76 -11.22 10.80 -11.17
CA VAL A 76 -10.16 11.01 -12.16
C VAL A 76 -9.34 12.19 -11.65
N LEU A 77 -8.04 12.00 -11.49
CA LEU A 77 -7.11 13.07 -11.18
C LEU A 77 -6.75 13.77 -12.50
N THR A 78 -7.20 15.02 -12.64
CA THR A 78 -6.90 15.91 -13.77
C THR A 78 -5.65 16.72 -13.52
#